data_AF-A0AAE3P5G9-F1
#
_entry.id   AF-A0AAE3P5G9-F1
#
_cell.length_a   1.000
_cell.length_b   1.000
_cell.length_c   1.000
_cell.angle_alpha   90.00
_cell.angle_beta   90.00
_cell.angle_gamma   90.00
#
_symmetry.space_group_name_H-M   'P 1'
#
loop_
_entity.id
_entity.type
_entity.pdbx_description
1 polymer ?
#
loop_
_entity_poly.entity_id
_entity_poly.type
_entity_poly.pdbx_seq_one_letter_code
_entity_poly.pdbx_strand_id
1 'polypeptide(L)'
;MKTHGEIKRIKWDYPQFAPIPEEFRNYLWEYQNTAPLELIILRVLTYGSFKEIQKLFSLYPEETTKIAFKYPEIKRGIKFWIKRWKNS
;
A
#
# COMPACT_ATOMS: atom_id res chain seq x y z
N MET A 1 15.59 -5.51 -28.01
CA MET A 1 14.18 -5.08 -28.18
C MET A 1 13.99 -3.82 -27.35
N LYS A 2 13.85 -2.64 -27.96
CA LYS A 2 13.67 -1.38 -27.22
C LYS A 2 12.18 -1.21 -26.92
N THR A 3 11.77 -1.47 -25.68
CA THR A 3 10.41 -1.22 -25.22
C THR A 3 10.23 0.28 -25.00
N HIS A 4 9.68 0.98 -25.99
CA HIS A 4 9.23 2.37 -25.86
C HIS A 4 7.89 2.40 -25.11
N GLY A 5 7.92 2.13 -23.81
CA GLY A 5 6.78 2.37 -22.94
C GLY A 5 6.93 3.77 -22.33
N GLU A 6 5.92 4.64 -22.49
CA GLU A 6 5.83 5.87 -21.70
C GLU A 6 5.77 5.50 -20.21
N ILE A 7 6.80 5.89 -19.44
CA ILE A 7 6.79 5.74 -17.99
C ILE A 7 5.85 6.81 -17.43
N LYS A 8 4.57 6.50 -17.30
CA LYS A 8 3.61 7.38 -16.63
C LYS A 8 3.84 7.30 -15.12
N ARG A 9 4.36 8.39 -14.55
CA ARG A 9 4.51 8.53 -13.09
C ARG A 9 3.13 8.54 -12.45
N ILE A 10 2.87 7.59 -11.55
CA ILE A 10 1.62 7.54 -10.80
C ILE A 10 1.64 8.67 -9.75
N LYS A 11 0.72 9.63 -9.85
CA LYS A 11 0.59 10.74 -8.89
C LYS A 11 0.04 10.21 -7.56
N TRP A 12 0.63 10.59 -6.44
CA TRP A 12 0.14 10.22 -5.11
C TRP A 12 -1.19 10.92 -4.78
N ASP A 13 -2.11 10.16 -4.20
CA ASP A 13 -3.36 10.61 -3.61
C ASP A 13 -3.20 10.94 -2.12
N TYR A 14 -2.30 10.25 -1.40
CA TYR A 14 -2.12 10.40 0.04
C TYR A 14 -0.66 10.73 0.42
N PRO A 15 -0.17 11.94 0.07
CA PRO A 15 1.19 12.37 0.39
C PRO A 15 1.39 12.77 1.85
N GLN A 16 0.32 12.89 2.64
CA GLN A 16 0.42 13.26 4.04
C GLN A 16 1.22 12.23 4.84
N PHE A 17 2.00 12.71 5.80
CA PHE A 17 2.79 11.86 6.67
C PHE A 17 1.92 11.25 7.76
N ALA A 18 2.08 9.94 7.98
CA ALA A 18 1.45 9.19 9.04
C ALA A 18 2.51 8.49 9.90
N PRO A 19 2.23 8.24 11.19
CA PRO A 19 3.12 7.44 12.04
C PRO A 19 3.25 6.03 11.47
N ILE A 20 4.46 5.49 11.50
CA ILE A 20 4.76 4.13 11.04
C ILE A 20 4.48 3.17 12.21
N PRO A 21 3.49 2.27 12.10
CA PRO A 21 3.31 1.19 13.07
C PRO A 21 4.58 0.34 13.16
N GLU A 22 4.93 -0.09 14.38
CA GLU A 22 6.20 -0.79 14.65
C GLU A 22 6.39 -2.03 13.77
N GLU A 23 5.31 -2.80 13.56
CA GLU A 23 5.27 -3.97 12.70
C GLU A 23 5.68 -3.67 11.25
N PHE A 24 5.45 -2.44 10.76
CA PHE A 24 5.71 -2.05 9.38
C PHE A 24 7.09 -1.42 9.18
N ARG A 25 7.86 -1.18 10.25
CA ARG A 25 9.16 -0.48 10.18
C ARG A 25 10.14 -1.13 9.23
N ASN A 26 10.15 -2.46 9.18
CA ASN A 26 11.05 -3.22 8.30
C ASN A 26 10.84 -2.92 6.81
N TYR A 27 9.65 -2.44 6.41
CA TYR A 27 9.34 -2.10 5.03
C TYR A 27 9.66 -0.64 4.66
N LEU A 28 10.02 0.17 5.66
CA LEU A 28 10.21 1.62 5.57
C LEU A 28 11.50 2.03 6.30
N TRP A 29 12.56 1.22 6.17
CA TRP A 29 13.83 1.41 6.86
C TRP A 29 14.48 2.78 6.57
N GLU A 30 14.13 3.39 5.44
CA GLU A 30 14.55 4.74 5.07
C GLU A 30 13.86 5.86 5.88
N TYR A 31 12.83 5.55 6.68
CA TYR A 31 12.08 6.48 7.52
C TYR A 31 12.23 6.16 9.01
N GLN A 32 12.26 7.20 9.86
CA GLN A 32 12.38 7.02 11.30
C GLN A 32 11.03 6.71 11.98
N ASN A 33 10.14 7.70 12.04
CA ASN A 33 8.89 7.61 12.81
C ASN A 33 7.65 7.82 11.95
N THR A 34 7.77 8.58 10.87
CA THR A 34 6.66 8.93 9.99
C THR A 34 7.08 8.74 8.54
N ALA A 35 6.12 8.35 7.70
CA ALA A 35 6.29 8.23 6.26
C ALA A 35 5.00 8.66 5.55
N PRO A 36 5.05 9.00 4.25
CA PRO A 36 3.85 9.24 3.46
C PRO A 36 2.88 8.06 3.56
N LEU A 37 1.60 8.32 3.83
CA LEU A 37 0.59 7.28 4.07
C LEU A 37 0.49 6.32 2.88
N GLU A 38 0.49 6.85 1.66
CA GLU A 38 0.45 6.03 0.46
C GLU A 38 1.65 5.09 0.35
N LEU A 39 2.83 5.55 0.78
CA LEU A 39 4.03 4.73 0.78
C LEU A 39 3.95 3.62 1.83
N ILE A 40 3.46 3.91 3.03
CA ILE A 40 3.24 2.91 4.09
C ILE A 40 2.32 1.80 3.55
N ILE A 41 1.17 2.20 2.99
CA ILE A 41 0.19 1.26 2.47
C ILE A 41 0.80 0.45 1.31
N LEU A 42 1.43 1.11 0.34
CA LEU A 42 2.03 0.45 -0.82
C LEU A 42 3.08 -0.60 -0.41
N ARG A 43 3.96 -0.26 0.55
CA ARG A 43 4.99 -1.17 1.05
C ARG A 43 4.39 -2.39 1.75
N VAL A 44 3.43 -2.19 2.65
CA VAL A 44 2.76 -3.29 3.37
C VAL A 44 1.95 -4.16 2.40
N LEU A 45 1.25 -3.58 1.42
CA LEU A 45 0.56 -4.35 0.38
C LEU A 45 1.51 -5.13 -0.54
N THR A 46 2.76 -4.72 -0.66
CA THR A 46 3.74 -5.38 -1.53
C THR A 46 4.49 -6.50 -0.80
N TYR A 47 4.90 -6.26 0.44
CA TYR A 47 5.82 -7.11 1.20
C TYR A 47 5.24 -7.70 2.48
N GLY A 48 4.12 -7.16 2.97
CA GLY A 48 3.47 -7.58 4.20
C GLY A 48 2.90 -8.99 4.13
N SER A 49 2.87 -9.64 5.29
CA SER A 49 2.10 -10.86 5.52
C SER A 49 0.59 -10.58 5.48
N PHE A 50 -0.21 -11.64 5.38
CA PHE A 50 -1.66 -11.52 5.39
C PHE A 50 -2.20 -10.79 6.64
N LYS A 51 -1.62 -11.06 7.81
CA LYS A 51 -2.02 -10.42 9.07
C LYS A 51 -1.71 -8.92 9.08
N GLU A 52 -0.54 -8.53 8.57
CA GLU A 52 -0.15 -7.12 8.48
C GLU A 52 -1.03 -6.36 7.48
N ILE A 53 -1.35 -6.98 6.34
CA ILE A 53 -2.28 -6.41 5.35
C ILE A 53 -3.68 -6.25 5.96
N GLN A 54 -4.15 -7.23 6.72
CA GLN A 54 -5.44 -7.14 7.41
C GLN A 54 -5.45 -6.00 8.43
N LYS A 55 -4.38 -5.86 9.22
CA LYS A 55 -4.25 -4.77 10.18
C LYS A 55 -4.17 -3.40 9.51
N LEU A 56 -3.42 -3.29 8.42
CA LEU A 56 -3.36 -2.09 7.59
C LEU A 56 -4.76 -1.68 7.11
N PHE A 57 -5.53 -2.65 6.61
CA PHE A 57 -6.90 -2.42 6.18
C PHE A 57 -7.80 -1.95 7.33
N SER A 58 -7.63 -2.48 8.54
CA SER A 58 -8.37 -2.00 9.72
C SER A 58 -8.02 -0.56 10.11
N LEU A 59 -6.77 -0.12 9.89
CA LEU A 59 -6.33 1.24 10.19
C LEU A 59 -6.77 2.26 9.12
N TYR A 60 -6.68 1.87 7.84
CA TYR A 60 -6.87 2.77 6.70
C TYR A 60 -7.72 2.09 5.60
N PRO A 61 -9.00 1.77 5.84
CA PRO A 61 -9.79 0.94 4.93
C PRO A 61 -10.02 1.60 3.56
N GLU A 62 -10.30 2.91 3.53
CA GLU A 62 -10.57 3.63 2.29
C GLU A 62 -9.30 3.82 1.45
N GLU A 63 -8.23 4.26 2.09
CA GLU A 63 -6.94 4.51 1.45
C GLU A 63 -6.33 3.21 0.95
N THR A 64 -6.38 2.14 1.75
CA THR A 64 -5.91 0.81 1.38
C THR A 64 -6.68 0.28 0.18
N THR A 65 -8.01 0.46 0.15
CA THR A 65 -8.82 0.07 -0.99
C THR A 65 -8.40 0.83 -2.25
N LYS A 66 -8.31 2.17 -2.17
CA LYS A 66 -7.95 3.00 -3.32
C LYS A 66 -6.57 2.63 -3.87
N ILE A 67 -5.56 2.50 -3.00
CA ILE A 67 -4.18 2.18 -3.38
C ILE A 67 -4.09 0.78 -3.97
N ALA A 68 -4.76 -0.22 -3.38
CA ALA A 68 -4.73 -1.58 -3.88
C ALA A 68 -5.20 -1.71 -5.33
N PHE A 69 -6.15 -0.88 -5.78
CA PHE A 69 -6.65 -0.88 -7.15
C PHE A 69 -5.96 0.11 -8.09
N LYS A 70 -5.23 1.08 -7.54
CA LYS A 70 -4.44 2.05 -8.30
C LYS A 70 -3.14 1.47 -8.85
N TYR A 71 -2.47 0.64 -8.07
CA TYR A 71 -1.14 0.11 -8.40
C TYR A 71 -1.24 -1.27 -9.08
N PRO A 72 -0.75 -1.42 -10.33
CA PRO A 72 -0.83 -2.69 -11.06
C PRO A 72 -0.03 -3.81 -10.42
N GLU A 73 1.11 -3.50 -9.78
CA GLU A 73 2.02 -4.45 -9.14
C GLU A 73 1.42 -5.19 -7.94
N ILE A 74 0.35 -4.65 -7.33
CA ILE A 74 -0.31 -5.30 -6.20
C ILE A 74 -0.96 -6.60 -6.66
N LYS A 75 -0.58 -7.69 -5.97
CA LYS A 75 -1.00 -9.06 -6.29
C LYS A 75 -2.52 -9.19 -6.30
N ARG A 76 -3.05 -9.95 -7.26
CA ARG A 76 -4.50 -10.20 -7.42
C ARG A 76 -5.14 -10.79 -6.17
N GLY A 77 -4.44 -11.68 -5.45
CA GLY A 77 -4.93 -12.26 -4.19
C GLY A 77 -5.15 -11.22 -3.09
N ILE A 78 -4.28 -10.21 -3.02
CA ILE A 78 -4.41 -9.10 -2.05
C ILE A 78 -5.62 -8.23 -2.42
N LYS A 79 -5.76 -7.89 -3.71
CA LYS A 79 -6.94 -7.15 -4.23
C LYS A 79 -8.25 -7.87 -3.91
N PHE A 80 -8.27 -9.19 -4.02
CA PHE A 80 -9.44 -10.01 -3.68
C PHE A 80 -9.84 -9.84 -2.20
N TRP A 81 -8.89 -9.98 -1.27
CA TRP A 81 -9.18 -9.86 0.16
C TRP A 81 -9.63 -8.45 0.56
N ILE A 82 -8.95 -7.42 0.05
CA ILE A 82 -9.33 -6.03 0.31
C ILE A 82 -10.75 -5.74 -0.18
N LYS A 83 -11.10 -6.19 -1.40
CA LYS A 83 -12.47 -6.07 -1.92
C LYS A 83 -13.48 -6.83 -1.05
N ARG A 84 -13.13 -8.03 -0.59
CA ARG A 84 -13.99 -8.83 0.27
C ARG A 84 -14.26 -8.12 1.60
N TRP A 85 -13.23 -7.61 2.25
CA TRP A 85 -13.38 -6.89 3.52
C TRP A 85 -14.13 -5.58 3.37
N LYS A 86 -13.93 -4.84 2.27
CA LYS A 86 -14.68 -3.60 1.99
C LYS A 86 -16.19 -3.83 1.82
N ASN A 87 -16.58 -5.01 1.35
CA ASN A 87 -17.96 -5.41 1.11
C ASN A 87 -18.58 -6.22 2.27
N SER A 88 -17.83 -6.46 3.35
CA SER A 88 -18.31 -7.16 4.56
C SER A 88 -18.88 -6.15 5.53
#